data_AF-A0A1J4JBE4-F1
#
_entry.id   AF-A0A1J4JBE4-F1
#
_cell.length_a   1.000
_cell.length_b   1.000
_cell.length_c   1.000
_cell.angle_alpha   90.00
_cell.angle_beta   90.00
_cell.angle_gamma   90.00
#
_symmetry.space_group_name_H-M   'P 1'
#
loop_
_entity.id
_entity.type
_entity.pdbx_description
1 polymer ?
#
loop_
_entity_poly.entity_id
_entity_poly.type
_entity_poly.pdbx_seq_one_letter_code
_entity_poly.pdbx_strand_id
1 'polypeptide(L)'
;METSLLFLPFPISRGSNPDFNIFVHLFQGESQTIIKLSQATKRHFGDLESFRPYIQALSTKRKLQLPAIWTDPFNSNGSIPSQAVESEIAATIWNYVVALHQKVISMDASDKNSLKSMKEILSDISACNSAFNEIVSSIQHPVFNCNLGNFMVSYHNYICSYWQLCCILTQKESLAPSLIVRCIEDITVCEASCRRLHTQGQTFMMPVLQAIKRYLNSYVRYRLGKNAKASMEYGIALSNFENGLQIAQGSKDSGVAYASQINFANKFILNALKDEVTVCRQENKNIYNQYVSPTPPNLPKPSAPANVGVGRPLFNNMGSIAMTTNNIPNPQNNYAHHNQFTSTTVSAPLGQGGYPSLNNTSLNNFQGTQNLPPNSFHHTQNNLNTGSTFNNLGNNINGSTLNVEEWKTVCTLKSLLAPRIQYVMMNQNPKFQAIGRELSGQLQFTEATDRMIQTAIDNFSKIPGLSIFAINSFIYQADIFYNSVEEKLNMLETNRI
;
A
#
# COMPACT_ATOMS: atom_id res chain seq x y z
N MET A 1 14.60 -2.76 5.90
CA MET A 1 13.52 -3.32 5.07
C MET A 1 12.39 -2.33 5.17
N GLU A 2 12.12 -1.61 4.08
CA GLU A 2 11.09 -0.57 4.07
C GLU A 2 9.72 -1.23 4.21
N THR A 3 8.86 -0.65 5.06
CA THR A 3 7.49 -1.12 5.23
C THR A 3 6.56 -0.11 4.57
N SER A 4 5.58 -0.54 3.78
CA SER A 4 4.58 0.36 3.20
C SER A 4 3.27 0.34 4.00
N LEU A 5 2.44 1.37 3.84
CA LEU A 5 1.07 1.30 4.34
C LEU A 5 0.29 0.21 3.58
N LEU A 6 -0.58 -0.51 4.27
CA LEU A 6 -1.31 -1.64 3.70
C LEU A 6 -2.60 -1.17 2.98
N PHE A 7 -2.50 -0.80 1.72
CA PHE A 7 -3.65 -0.47 0.89
C PHE A 7 -3.31 -0.64 -0.60
N LEU A 8 -4.32 -0.81 -1.45
CA LEU A 8 -4.13 -0.78 -2.90
C LEU A 8 -4.33 0.65 -3.44
N PRO A 9 -3.36 1.24 -4.15
CA PRO A 9 -3.56 2.49 -4.87
C PRO A 9 -4.71 2.40 -5.86
N PHE A 10 -5.38 3.52 -6.12
CA PHE A 10 -6.45 3.52 -7.12
C PHE A 10 -5.87 3.30 -8.52
N PRO A 11 -6.61 2.63 -9.43
CA PRO A 11 -6.17 2.49 -10.81
C PRO A 11 -6.29 3.81 -11.57
N ILE A 12 -5.37 4.03 -12.51
CA ILE A 12 -5.31 5.25 -13.32
C ILE A 12 -6.43 5.30 -14.36
N SER A 13 -7.00 6.48 -14.59
CA SER A 13 -7.84 6.76 -15.76
C SER A 13 -7.00 7.43 -16.84
N ARG A 14 -6.97 6.89 -18.05
CA ARG A 14 -6.15 7.43 -19.15
C ARG A 14 -6.98 8.38 -20.01
N GLY A 15 -6.53 9.62 -20.13
CA GLY A 15 -7.19 10.63 -20.96
C GLY A 15 -6.61 10.70 -22.35
N SER A 16 -7.44 11.03 -23.34
CA SER A 16 -7.00 11.42 -24.67
C SER A 16 -6.17 12.71 -24.60
N ASN A 17 -5.27 12.86 -25.57
CA ASN A 17 -4.53 14.10 -25.74
C ASN A 17 -5.51 15.27 -25.96
N PRO A 18 -5.22 16.45 -25.38
CA PRO A 18 -6.05 17.62 -25.57
C PRO A 18 -6.08 18.06 -27.04
N ASP A 19 -7.26 18.37 -27.57
CA ASP A 19 -7.38 19.00 -28.89
C ASP A 19 -6.91 20.46 -28.80
N PHE A 20 -5.86 20.77 -29.55
CA PHE A 20 -5.23 22.09 -29.56
C PHE A 20 -6.24 23.21 -29.85
N ASN A 21 -7.11 23.04 -30.84
CA ASN A 21 -8.03 24.09 -31.28
C ASN A 21 -9.06 24.42 -30.19
N ILE A 22 -9.51 23.39 -29.48
CA ILE A 22 -10.47 23.55 -28.38
C ILE A 22 -9.85 24.30 -27.21
N PHE A 23 -8.61 23.95 -26.85
CA PHE A 23 -7.89 24.64 -25.77
C PHE A 23 -7.56 26.08 -26.13
N VAL A 24 -7.22 26.37 -27.40
CA VAL A 24 -7.06 27.75 -27.89
C VAL A 24 -8.34 28.54 -27.72
N HIS A 25 -9.49 27.99 -28.07
CA HIS A 25 -10.77 28.67 -27.87
C HIS A 25 -11.11 28.88 -26.38
N LEU A 26 -10.85 27.89 -25.53
CA LEU A 26 -11.26 27.91 -24.12
C LEU A 26 -10.35 28.79 -23.24
N PHE A 27 -9.03 28.76 -23.49
CA PHE A 27 -8.01 29.42 -22.67
C PHE A 27 -7.28 30.56 -23.37
N GLN A 28 -7.53 30.80 -24.66
CA GLN A 28 -6.98 31.93 -25.42
C GLN A 28 -5.44 32.00 -25.29
N GLY A 29 -4.90 33.15 -24.84
CA GLY A 29 -3.47 33.41 -24.72
C GLY A 29 -2.71 32.45 -23.78
N GLU A 30 -3.39 31.71 -22.92
CA GLU A 30 -2.77 30.74 -21.98
C GLU A 30 -2.78 29.30 -22.50
N SER A 31 -3.43 29.04 -23.64
CA SER A 31 -3.66 27.70 -24.19
C SER A 31 -2.42 26.79 -24.21
N GLN A 32 -1.28 27.30 -24.66
CA GLN A 32 -0.03 26.53 -24.71
C GLN A 32 0.42 26.04 -23.33
N THR A 33 0.31 26.88 -22.31
CA THR A 33 0.67 26.53 -20.93
C THR A 33 -0.30 25.50 -20.37
N ILE A 34 -1.61 25.70 -20.59
CA ILE A 34 -2.64 24.78 -20.09
C ILE A 34 -2.58 23.41 -20.78
N ILE A 35 -2.23 23.36 -22.07
CA ILE A 35 -2.01 22.11 -22.80
C ILE A 35 -0.82 21.34 -22.21
N LYS A 36 0.29 22.01 -21.90
CA LYS A 36 1.45 21.37 -21.25
C LYS A 36 1.08 20.78 -19.89
N LEU A 37 0.31 21.53 -19.09
CA LEU A 37 -0.20 21.05 -17.81
C LEU A 37 -1.15 19.83 -17.98
N SER A 38 -2.08 19.89 -18.94
CA SER A 38 -2.97 18.76 -19.26
C SER A 38 -2.17 17.50 -19.64
N GLN A 39 -1.19 17.65 -20.53
CA GLN A 39 -0.32 16.53 -20.93
C GLN A 39 0.48 15.99 -19.74
N ALA A 40 1.00 16.85 -18.87
CA ALA A 40 1.77 16.45 -17.69
C ALA A 40 0.93 15.64 -16.69
N THR A 41 -0.33 16.03 -16.46
CA THR A 41 -1.25 15.31 -15.56
C THR A 41 -1.76 13.98 -16.13
N LYS A 42 -1.74 13.80 -17.46
CA LYS A 42 -2.17 12.58 -18.17
C LYS A 42 -1.07 11.54 -18.37
N ARG A 43 0.18 11.84 -18.04
CA ARG A 43 1.29 10.86 -18.05
C ARG A 43 1.04 9.75 -17.03
N HIS A 44 1.77 8.64 -17.14
CA HIS A 44 1.71 7.57 -16.14
C HIS A 44 2.08 8.12 -14.76
N PHE A 45 1.12 8.08 -13.83
CA PHE A 45 1.16 8.70 -12.50
C PHE A 45 1.26 10.23 -12.44
N GLY A 46 1.25 10.92 -13.58
CA GLY A 46 1.24 12.38 -13.70
C GLY A 46 2.43 13.09 -13.04
N ASP A 47 2.56 14.39 -13.30
CA ASP A 47 3.44 15.28 -12.55
C ASP A 47 2.67 15.94 -11.40
N LEU A 48 3.10 15.69 -10.16
CA LEU A 48 2.44 16.17 -8.93
C LEU A 48 2.31 17.70 -8.90
N GLU A 49 3.30 18.41 -9.42
CA GLU A 49 3.33 19.88 -9.42
C GLU A 49 2.38 20.46 -10.48
N SER A 50 2.05 19.68 -11.51
CA SER A 50 1.17 20.11 -12.61
C SER A 50 -0.33 19.97 -12.29
N PHE A 51 -0.72 19.10 -11.34
CA PHE A 51 -2.14 18.86 -11.04
C PHE A 51 -2.87 20.09 -10.52
N ARG A 52 -2.36 20.74 -9.47
CA ARG A 52 -3.04 21.90 -8.86
C ARG A 52 -3.21 23.08 -9.84
N PRO A 53 -2.16 23.54 -10.56
CA PRO A 53 -2.31 24.59 -11.56
C PRO A 53 -3.31 24.23 -12.66
N TYR A 54 -3.32 22.97 -13.11
CA TYR A 54 -4.25 22.54 -14.15
C TYR A 54 -5.71 22.54 -13.68
N ILE A 55 -5.97 21.98 -12.50
CA ILE A 55 -7.30 21.95 -11.89
C ILE A 55 -7.81 23.37 -11.64
N GLN A 56 -6.94 24.28 -11.19
CA GLN A 56 -7.28 25.69 -11.02
C GLN A 56 -7.64 26.35 -12.35
N ALA A 57 -6.86 26.15 -13.41
CA ALA A 57 -7.18 26.67 -14.73
C ALA A 57 -8.53 26.17 -15.23
N LEU A 58 -8.80 24.86 -15.15
CA LEU A 58 -10.09 24.27 -15.52
C LEU A 58 -11.25 24.83 -14.67
N SER A 59 -11.02 25.10 -13.38
CA SER A 59 -12.05 25.63 -12.48
C SER A 59 -12.60 26.99 -12.93
N THR A 60 -11.78 27.81 -13.62
CA THR A 60 -12.22 29.10 -14.20
C THR A 60 -13.14 28.94 -15.41
N LYS A 61 -13.23 27.72 -15.96
CA LYS A 61 -13.97 27.37 -17.18
C LYS A 61 -15.11 26.39 -16.91
N ARG A 62 -15.53 26.22 -15.65
CA ARG A 62 -16.71 25.40 -15.29
C ARG A 62 -17.95 25.83 -16.09
N LYS A 63 -18.85 24.88 -16.34
CA LYS A 63 -20.06 24.98 -17.17
C LYS A 63 -19.80 25.19 -18.66
N LEU A 64 -18.55 25.24 -19.10
CA LEU A 64 -18.18 25.26 -20.52
C LEU A 64 -17.95 23.83 -21.03
N GLN A 65 -17.87 23.72 -22.35
CA GLN A 65 -17.67 22.44 -23.02
C GLN A 65 -16.20 22.16 -23.27
N LEU A 66 -15.80 20.93 -23.00
CA LEU A 66 -14.48 20.38 -23.30
C LEU A 66 -14.66 18.90 -23.70
N PRO A 67 -14.62 18.59 -25.01
CA PRO A 67 -14.60 17.22 -25.47
C PRO A 67 -13.34 16.51 -24.96
N ALA A 68 -13.54 15.41 -24.25
CA ALA A 68 -12.47 14.57 -23.75
C ALA A 68 -12.92 13.10 -23.75
N ILE A 69 -11.97 12.19 -23.92
CA ILE A 69 -12.23 10.76 -23.79
C ILE A 69 -11.32 10.23 -22.69
N TRP A 70 -11.90 9.62 -21.68
CA TRP A 70 -11.19 9.00 -20.56
C TRP A 70 -11.44 7.51 -20.52
N THR A 71 -10.49 6.70 -20.05
CA THR A 71 -10.76 5.28 -19.78
C THR A 71 -11.45 5.12 -18.43
N ASP A 72 -12.33 4.13 -18.32
CA ASP A 72 -12.83 3.69 -17.01
C ASP A 72 -11.65 3.18 -16.17
N PRO A 73 -11.38 3.75 -14.98
CA PRO A 73 -10.28 3.30 -14.13
C PRO A 73 -10.42 1.82 -13.70
N PHE A 74 -11.63 1.26 -13.68
CA PHE A 74 -11.86 -0.15 -13.31
C PHE A 74 -12.02 -1.08 -14.52
N ASN A 75 -12.01 -0.53 -15.75
CA ASN A 75 -12.07 -1.30 -16.99
C ASN A 75 -11.26 -0.60 -18.08
N SER A 76 -10.03 -1.04 -18.30
CA SER A 76 -9.11 -0.44 -19.27
C SER A 76 -9.62 -0.40 -20.71
N ASN A 77 -10.61 -1.23 -21.05
CA ASN A 77 -11.22 -1.29 -22.38
C ASN A 77 -12.45 -0.37 -22.50
N GLY A 78 -12.97 0.15 -21.40
CA GLY A 78 -14.10 1.08 -21.39
C GLY A 78 -13.62 2.49 -21.66
N SER A 79 -14.14 3.12 -22.71
CA SER A 79 -13.97 4.55 -22.97
C SER A 79 -15.20 5.33 -22.50
N ILE A 80 -14.94 6.51 -21.95
CA ILE A 80 -15.93 7.42 -21.40
C ILE A 80 -15.77 8.75 -22.11
N PRO A 81 -16.54 8.99 -23.18
CA PRO A 81 -16.60 10.30 -23.79
C PRO A 81 -17.32 11.28 -22.86
N SER A 82 -16.79 12.50 -22.78
CA SER A 82 -17.39 13.61 -22.06
C SER A 82 -17.28 14.89 -22.90
N GLN A 83 -18.21 15.81 -22.66
CA GLN A 83 -18.24 17.14 -23.25
C GLN A 83 -18.14 18.25 -22.19
N ALA A 84 -18.06 17.91 -20.90
CA ALA A 84 -18.04 18.88 -19.81
C ALA A 84 -16.63 19.08 -19.22
N VAL A 85 -16.27 20.34 -18.94
CA VAL A 85 -15.05 20.70 -18.21
C VAL A 85 -15.03 20.04 -16.83
N GLU A 86 -16.18 19.93 -16.16
CA GLU A 86 -16.31 19.26 -14.87
C GLU A 86 -15.89 17.79 -14.91
N SER A 87 -16.15 17.07 -15.99
CA SER A 87 -15.67 15.68 -16.12
C SER A 87 -14.15 15.61 -16.27
N GLU A 88 -13.54 16.57 -16.99
CA GLU A 88 -12.08 16.70 -17.07
C GLU A 88 -11.50 16.99 -15.67
N ILE A 89 -12.13 17.88 -14.89
CA ILE A 89 -11.74 18.16 -13.51
C ILE A 89 -11.86 16.90 -12.65
N ALA A 90 -12.98 16.17 -12.72
CA ALA A 90 -13.19 14.95 -11.94
C ALA A 90 -12.12 13.88 -12.26
N ALA A 91 -11.84 13.64 -13.54
CA ALA A 91 -10.82 12.69 -13.98
C ALA A 91 -9.41 13.13 -13.55
N THR A 92 -9.13 14.43 -13.62
CA THR A 92 -7.83 15.01 -13.20
C THR A 92 -7.65 14.89 -11.69
N ILE A 93 -8.68 15.17 -10.88
CA ILE A 93 -8.64 14.98 -9.42
C ILE A 93 -8.47 13.49 -9.08
N TRP A 94 -9.17 12.59 -9.76
CA TRP A 94 -9.01 11.15 -9.59
C TRP A 94 -7.55 10.74 -9.80
N ASN A 95 -6.94 11.13 -10.91
CA ASN A 95 -5.54 10.83 -11.19
C ASN A 95 -4.58 11.51 -10.23
N TYR A 96 -4.92 12.68 -9.68
CA TYR A 96 -4.11 13.31 -8.64
C TYR A 96 -4.11 12.45 -7.37
N VAL A 97 -5.27 11.94 -6.94
CA VAL A 97 -5.36 10.99 -5.81
C VAL A 97 -4.57 9.72 -6.11
N VAL A 98 -4.63 9.18 -7.33
CA VAL A 98 -3.83 8.02 -7.76
C VAL A 98 -2.33 8.32 -7.59
N ALA A 99 -1.86 9.47 -8.07
CA ALA A 99 -0.46 9.88 -7.95
C ALA A 99 -0.02 10.04 -6.48
N LEU A 100 -0.88 10.64 -5.64
CA LEU A 100 -0.63 10.79 -4.21
C LEU A 100 -0.62 9.43 -3.50
N HIS A 101 -1.51 8.50 -3.84
CA HIS A 101 -1.47 7.12 -3.35
C HIS A 101 -0.16 6.41 -3.68
N GLN A 102 0.35 6.57 -4.91
CA GLN A 102 1.65 6.01 -5.30
C GLN A 102 2.80 6.63 -4.50
N LYS A 103 2.76 7.95 -4.27
CA LYS A 103 3.75 8.62 -3.42
C LYS A 103 3.71 8.10 -1.98
N VAL A 104 2.53 7.88 -1.40
CA VAL A 104 2.40 7.34 -0.04
C VAL A 104 2.96 5.92 0.03
N ILE A 105 2.70 5.07 -0.97
CA ILE A 105 3.12 3.67 -0.93
C ILE A 105 4.61 3.46 -1.17
N SER A 106 5.28 4.42 -1.83
CA SER A 106 6.73 4.42 -2.02
C SER A 106 7.51 4.95 -0.81
N MET A 107 6.84 5.35 0.27
CA MET A 107 7.47 5.87 1.47
C MET A 107 7.54 4.80 2.57
N ASP A 108 8.58 4.84 3.38
CA ASP A 108 8.78 3.89 4.49
C ASP A 108 7.93 4.25 5.72
N ALA A 109 6.91 3.45 5.99
CA ALA A 109 6.02 3.54 7.14
C ALA A 109 6.69 3.10 8.47
N SER A 110 7.92 2.59 8.44
CA SER A 110 8.70 2.33 9.66
C SER A 110 9.56 3.52 10.08
N ASP A 111 9.78 4.48 9.16
CA ASP A 111 10.53 5.70 9.44
C ASP A 111 9.62 6.84 9.93
N LYS A 112 10.02 7.47 11.04
CA LYS A 112 9.25 8.53 11.69
C LYS A 112 9.18 9.80 10.83
N ASN A 113 10.25 10.13 10.10
CA ASN A 113 10.26 11.32 9.25
C ASN A 113 9.35 11.12 8.03
N SER A 114 9.41 9.94 7.43
CA SER A 114 8.54 9.50 6.35
C SER A 114 7.07 9.51 6.78
N LEU A 115 6.74 8.99 7.97
CA LEU A 115 5.38 9.09 8.54
C LEU A 115 4.93 10.54 8.73
N LYS A 116 5.81 11.47 9.13
CA LYS A 116 5.47 12.89 9.23
C LYS A 116 5.15 13.49 7.87
N SER A 117 5.97 13.18 6.86
CA SER A 117 5.76 13.62 5.46
C SER A 117 4.50 13.01 4.83
N MET A 118 4.16 11.76 5.15
CA MET A 118 2.92 11.11 4.69
C MET A 118 1.68 11.90 5.13
N LYS A 119 1.70 12.50 6.33
CA LYS A 119 0.56 13.26 6.86
C LYS A 119 0.14 14.41 5.93
N GLU A 120 1.11 15.10 5.34
CA GLU A 120 0.86 16.22 4.42
C GLU A 120 0.23 15.71 3.12
N ILE A 121 0.71 14.59 2.59
CA ILE A 121 0.17 13.95 1.39
C ILE A 121 -1.27 13.44 1.63
N LEU A 122 -1.53 12.84 2.80
CA LEU A 122 -2.87 12.42 3.19
C LEU A 122 -3.81 13.63 3.34
N SER A 123 -3.32 14.75 3.85
CA SER A 123 -4.06 16.01 3.91
C SER A 123 -4.46 16.51 2.51
N ASP A 124 -3.56 16.41 1.54
CA ASP A 124 -3.85 16.73 0.12
C ASP A 124 -4.87 15.78 -0.50
N ILE A 125 -4.82 14.48 -0.20
CA ILE A 125 -5.85 13.52 -0.64
C ILE A 125 -7.23 13.89 -0.07
N SER A 126 -7.30 14.32 1.20
CA SER A 126 -8.54 14.79 1.81
C SER A 126 -9.12 16.03 1.08
N ALA A 127 -8.26 16.97 0.70
CA ALA A 127 -8.65 18.12 -0.12
C ALA A 127 -9.14 17.69 -1.52
N CYS A 128 -8.47 16.73 -2.15
CA CYS A 128 -8.89 16.15 -3.42
C CYS A 128 -10.27 15.47 -3.31
N ASN A 129 -10.51 14.68 -2.27
CA ASN A 129 -11.80 14.03 -2.05
C ASN A 129 -12.94 15.03 -1.85
N SER A 130 -12.67 16.12 -1.15
CA SER A 130 -13.64 17.21 -0.97
C SER A 130 -13.98 17.89 -2.30
N ALA A 131 -12.95 18.24 -3.09
CA ALA A 131 -13.12 18.82 -4.42
C ALA A 131 -13.82 17.86 -5.39
N PHE A 132 -13.48 16.57 -5.35
CA PHE A 132 -14.11 15.54 -6.18
C PHE A 132 -15.61 15.46 -5.89
N ASN A 133 -16.00 15.39 -4.62
CA ASN A 133 -17.42 15.33 -4.21
C ASN A 133 -18.21 16.57 -4.66
N GLU A 134 -17.60 17.76 -4.58
CA GLU A 134 -18.21 18.98 -5.11
C GLU A 134 -18.50 18.83 -6.62
N ILE A 135 -17.52 18.39 -7.40
CA ILE A 135 -17.66 18.26 -8.85
C ILE A 135 -18.68 17.19 -9.23
N VAL A 136 -18.60 15.99 -8.67
CA VAL A 136 -19.51 14.88 -9.01
C VAL A 136 -20.95 15.09 -8.55
N SER A 137 -21.20 16.06 -7.67
CA SER A 137 -22.56 16.51 -7.34
C SER A 137 -23.19 17.36 -8.44
N SER A 138 -22.36 17.95 -9.31
CA SER A 138 -22.79 18.87 -10.38
C SER A 138 -22.87 18.24 -11.78
N ILE A 139 -22.48 16.97 -11.92
CA ILE A 139 -22.47 16.24 -13.19
C ILE A 139 -23.17 14.89 -13.10
N GLN A 140 -23.70 14.42 -14.23
CA GLN A 140 -24.10 13.04 -14.40
C GLN A 140 -23.02 12.32 -15.21
N HIS A 141 -22.23 11.48 -14.54
CA HIS A 141 -21.13 10.76 -15.17
C HIS A 141 -21.20 9.27 -14.80
N PRO A 142 -20.98 8.34 -15.75
CA PRO A 142 -21.21 6.91 -15.53
C PRO A 142 -20.31 6.31 -14.46
N VAL A 143 -19.06 6.81 -14.34
CA VAL A 143 -18.08 6.32 -13.35
C VAL A 143 -17.84 7.32 -12.21
N PHE A 144 -17.38 8.54 -12.52
CA PHE A 144 -17.16 9.62 -11.54
C PHE A 144 -18.48 10.22 -11.01
N ASN A 145 -19.07 9.55 -10.02
CA ASN A 145 -20.33 9.94 -9.41
C ASN A 145 -20.20 10.03 -7.87
N CYS A 146 -21.28 10.45 -7.21
CA CYS A 146 -21.33 10.59 -5.75
C CYS A 146 -21.05 9.26 -5.00
N ASN A 147 -21.39 8.09 -5.57
CA ASN A 147 -21.07 6.81 -4.93
C ASN A 147 -19.56 6.56 -4.92
N LEU A 148 -18.87 6.89 -6.02
CA LEU A 148 -17.42 6.82 -6.08
C LEU A 148 -16.77 7.84 -5.12
N GLY A 149 -17.29 9.06 -5.06
CA GLY A 149 -16.80 10.09 -4.12
C GLY A 149 -16.94 9.69 -2.65
N ASN A 150 -18.08 9.09 -2.27
CA ASN A 150 -18.28 8.53 -0.92
C ASN A 150 -17.32 7.38 -0.62
N PHE A 151 -17.08 6.50 -1.61
CA PHE A 151 -16.10 5.43 -1.48
C PHE A 151 -14.69 5.96 -1.27
N MET A 152 -14.26 6.95 -2.07
CA MET A 152 -12.94 7.60 -1.94
C MET A 152 -12.72 8.17 -0.53
N VAL A 153 -13.72 8.84 0.04
CA VAL A 153 -13.66 9.36 1.43
C VAL A 153 -13.50 8.22 2.43
N SER A 154 -14.34 7.18 2.35
CA SER A 154 -14.27 6.05 3.29
C SER A 154 -12.95 5.28 3.20
N TYR A 155 -12.41 5.11 2.00
CA TYR A 155 -11.12 4.45 1.80
C TYR A 155 -9.96 5.29 2.30
N HIS A 156 -10.01 6.61 2.09
CA HIS A 156 -9.03 7.54 2.64
C HIS A 156 -9.04 7.54 4.18
N ASN A 157 -10.20 7.52 4.83
CA ASN A 157 -10.30 7.42 6.29
C ASN A 157 -9.62 6.14 6.82
N TYR A 158 -9.82 5.01 6.14
CA TYR A 158 -9.09 3.78 6.44
C TYR A 158 -7.56 3.97 6.34
N ILE A 159 -7.07 4.56 5.24
CA ILE A 159 -5.62 4.79 5.04
C ILE A 159 -5.07 5.69 6.15
N CYS A 160 -5.79 6.75 6.54
CA CYS A 160 -5.40 7.64 7.63
C CYS A 160 -5.33 6.91 8.98
N SER A 161 -6.32 6.07 9.29
CA SER A 161 -6.31 5.23 10.50
C SER A 161 -5.14 4.23 10.49
N TYR A 162 -4.82 3.64 9.34
CA TYR A 162 -3.68 2.73 9.20
C TYR A 162 -2.34 3.47 9.32
N TRP A 163 -2.23 4.68 8.79
CA TRP A 163 -1.08 5.57 9.02
C TRP A 163 -0.88 5.86 10.51
N GLN A 164 -1.95 6.18 11.25
CA GLN A 164 -1.87 6.42 12.69
C GLN A 164 -1.46 5.14 13.45
N LEU A 165 -1.91 3.98 13.00
CA LEU A 165 -1.44 2.69 13.52
C LEU A 165 0.08 2.55 13.34
N CYS A 166 0.63 2.83 12.15
CA CYS A 166 2.08 2.81 11.91
C CYS A 166 2.83 3.80 12.82
N CYS A 167 2.30 5.00 13.05
CA CYS A 167 2.87 5.94 14.01
C CYS A 167 2.96 5.39 15.45
N ILE A 168 2.01 4.54 15.86
CA ILE A 168 2.01 3.95 17.20
C ILE A 168 2.87 2.69 17.25
N LEU A 169 2.93 1.90 16.18
CA LEU A 169 3.84 0.76 16.09
C LEU A 169 5.30 1.18 16.25
N THR A 170 5.69 2.36 15.72
CA THR A 170 7.06 2.90 15.88
C THR A 170 7.34 3.51 17.26
N GLN A 171 6.33 3.67 18.12
CA GLN A 171 6.47 4.32 19.44
C GLN A 171 6.18 3.37 20.60
N LYS A 172 4.96 2.83 20.63
CA LYS A 172 4.48 1.96 21.70
C LYS A 172 3.50 0.94 21.16
N GLU A 173 4.09 -0.15 20.74
CA GLU A 173 3.44 -1.33 20.19
C GLU A 173 2.24 -1.85 21.00
N SER A 174 2.29 -1.83 22.34
CA SER A 174 1.20 -2.35 23.17
C SER A 174 -0.12 -1.57 23.04
N LEU A 175 -0.09 -0.34 22.51
CA LEU A 175 -1.28 0.49 22.28
C LEU A 175 -1.95 0.24 20.91
N ALA A 176 -1.32 -0.56 20.04
CA ALA A 176 -1.83 -0.84 18.70
C ALA A 176 -3.26 -1.43 18.63
N PRO A 177 -3.72 -2.31 19.55
CA PRO A 177 -5.01 -3.00 19.40
C PRO A 177 -6.23 -2.10 19.15
N SER A 178 -6.39 -0.99 19.88
CA SER A 178 -7.53 -0.08 19.70
C SER A 178 -7.52 0.63 18.34
N LEU A 179 -6.33 0.93 17.81
CA LEU A 179 -6.14 1.51 16.48
C LEU A 179 -6.41 0.49 15.37
N ILE A 180 -6.04 -0.78 15.58
CA ILE A 180 -6.39 -1.84 14.63
C ILE A 180 -7.92 -2.01 14.59
N VAL A 181 -8.61 -1.96 15.74
CA VAL A 181 -10.09 -1.97 15.77
C VAL A 181 -10.68 -0.78 15.01
N ARG A 182 -10.13 0.42 15.16
CA ARG A 182 -10.53 1.58 14.34
C ARG A 182 -10.35 1.32 12.84
N CYS A 183 -9.24 0.73 12.42
CA CYS A 183 -9.02 0.34 11.02
C CYS A 183 -10.05 -0.70 10.54
N ILE A 184 -10.47 -1.64 11.40
CA ILE A 184 -11.51 -2.64 11.08
C ILE A 184 -12.88 -1.96 10.88
N GLU A 185 -13.21 -0.94 11.68
CA GLU A 185 -14.42 -0.15 11.48
C GLU A 185 -14.38 0.62 10.18
N ASP A 186 -13.29 1.34 9.91
CA ASP A 186 -13.12 2.12 8.68
C ASP A 186 -13.18 1.26 7.42
N ILE A 187 -12.51 0.10 7.41
CA ILE A 187 -12.57 -0.80 6.26
C ILE A 187 -13.98 -1.42 6.09
N THR A 188 -14.74 -1.59 7.18
CA THR A 188 -16.13 -2.08 7.10
C THR A 188 -17.06 -1.02 6.51
N VAL A 189 -16.87 0.26 6.87
CA VAL A 189 -17.57 1.37 6.20
C VAL A 189 -17.18 1.44 4.72
N CYS A 190 -15.91 1.23 4.41
CA CYS A 190 -15.41 1.18 3.04
C CYS A 190 -16.05 0.03 2.22
N GLU A 191 -16.19 -1.18 2.79
CA GLU A 191 -16.92 -2.29 2.16
C GLU A 191 -18.39 -1.92 1.86
N ALA A 192 -19.07 -1.24 2.79
CA ALA A 192 -20.45 -0.81 2.59
C ALA A 192 -20.57 0.23 1.47
N SER A 193 -19.65 1.19 1.39
CA SER A 193 -19.58 2.17 0.29
C SER A 193 -19.24 1.50 -1.04
N CYS A 194 -18.32 0.51 -1.04
CA CYS A 194 -17.90 -0.22 -2.22
C CYS A 194 -19.08 -0.92 -2.91
N ARG A 195 -20.02 -1.51 -2.15
CA ARG A 195 -21.23 -2.16 -2.69
C ARG A 195 -22.14 -1.22 -3.51
N ARG A 196 -21.96 0.10 -3.40
CA ARG A 196 -22.71 1.12 -4.15
C ARG A 196 -22.01 1.55 -5.43
N LEU A 197 -20.78 1.09 -5.67
CA LEU A 197 -20.08 1.33 -6.92
C LEU A 197 -20.74 0.55 -8.07
N HIS A 198 -20.37 0.87 -9.31
CA HIS A 198 -20.73 0.03 -10.45
C HIS A 198 -20.01 -1.34 -10.37
N THR A 199 -20.50 -2.33 -11.11
CA THR A 199 -20.06 -3.73 -11.03
C THR A 199 -18.55 -3.91 -11.18
N GLN A 200 -17.89 -3.13 -12.04
CA GLN A 200 -16.43 -3.24 -12.25
C GLN A 200 -15.64 -2.70 -11.06
N GLY A 201 -16.02 -1.54 -10.51
CA GLY A 201 -15.47 -1.03 -9.26
C GLY A 201 -15.66 -2.00 -8.09
N GLN A 202 -16.83 -2.66 -7.99
CA GLN A 202 -17.09 -3.67 -6.97
C GLN A 202 -16.19 -4.91 -7.13
N THR A 203 -16.16 -5.49 -8.33
CA THR A 203 -15.35 -6.67 -8.66
C THR A 203 -13.87 -6.41 -8.43
N PHE A 204 -13.40 -5.20 -8.74
CA PHE A 204 -12.04 -4.79 -8.51
C PHE A 204 -11.75 -4.56 -7.02
N MET A 205 -12.49 -3.71 -6.31
CA MET A 205 -12.10 -3.31 -4.94
C MET A 205 -12.56 -4.28 -3.85
N MET A 206 -13.71 -4.94 -3.96
CA MET A 206 -14.28 -5.73 -2.86
C MET A 206 -13.35 -6.85 -2.35
N PRO A 207 -12.72 -7.67 -3.22
CA PRO A 207 -11.78 -8.70 -2.77
C PRO A 207 -10.59 -8.14 -2.00
N VAL A 208 -10.12 -6.95 -2.38
CA VAL A 208 -9.01 -6.24 -1.72
C VAL A 208 -9.40 -5.82 -0.31
N LEU A 209 -10.56 -5.19 -0.16
CA LEU A 209 -11.07 -4.73 1.13
C LEU A 209 -11.27 -5.90 2.10
N GLN A 210 -11.83 -7.01 1.61
CA GLN A 210 -12.01 -8.24 2.39
C GLN A 210 -10.67 -8.85 2.84
N ALA A 211 -9.66 -8.86 1.96
CA ALA A 211 -8.33 -9.34 2.29
C ALA A 211 -7.62 -8.47 3.33
N ILE A 212 -7.79 -7.14 3.26
CA ILE A 212 -7.30 -6.18 4.27
C ILE A 212 -8.03 -6.42 5.60
N LYS A 213 -9.36 -6.50 5.58
CA LYS A 213 -10.17 -6.72 6.79
C LYS A 213 -9.80 -8.02 7.50
N ARG A 214 -9.58 -9.10 6.75
CA ARG A 214 -9.11 -10.37 7.31
C ARG A 214 -7.74 -10.25 7.96
N TYR A 215 -6.80 -9.56 7.29
CA TYR A 215 -5.48 -9.27 7.87
C TYR A 215 -5.63 -8.52 9.19
N LEU A 216 -6.41 -7.43 9.23
CA LEU A 216 -6.59 -6.61 10.44
C LEU A 216 -7.23 -7.40 11.59
N ASN A 217 -8.25 -8.22 11.30
CA ASN A 217 -8.89 -9.08 12.30
C ASN A 217 -7.91 -10.13 12.86
N SER A 218 -7.05 -10.70 12.01
CA SER A 218 -6.00 -11.62 12.46
C SER A 218 -4.92 -10.89 13.26
N TYR A 219 -4.56 -9.68 12.81
CA TYR A 219 -3.51 -8.87 13.39
C TYR A 219 -3.88 -8.33 14.77
N VAL A 220 -5.12 -7.86 14.99
CA VAL A 220 -5.54 -7.42 16.34
C VAL A 220 -5.46 -8.57 17.34
N ARG A 221 -5.85 -9.79 16.93
CA ARG A 221 -5.75 -10.99 17.77
C ARG A 221 -4.31 -11.36 18.08
N TYR A 222 -3.43 -11.31 17.08
CA TYR A 222 -1.98 -11.46 17.28
C TYR A 222 -1.45 -10.46 18.31
N ARG A 223 -1.78 -9.16 18.19
CA ARG A 223 -1.29 -8.12 19.10
C ARG A 223 -1.83 -8.26 20.52
N LEU A 224 -3.11 -8.58 20.68
CA LEU A 224 -3.70 -8.88 21.99
C LEU A 224 -3.04 -10.11 22.63
N GLY A 225 -2.76 -11.15 21.84
CA GLY A 225 -2.03 -12.32 22.31
C GLY A 225 -0.61 -12.00 22.78
N LYS A 226 0.12 -11.16 22.03
CA LYS A 226 1.46 -10.70 22.44
C LYS A 226 1.41 -9.87 23.73
N ASN A 227 0.44 -8.97 23.88
CA ASN A 227 0.25 -8.20 25.11
C ASN A 227 -0.05 -9.11 26.31
N ALA A 228 -0.99 -10.06 26.17
CA ALA A 228 -1.33 -11.00 27.23
C ALA A 228 -0.14 -11.90 27.61
N LYS A 229 0.61 -12.40 26.62
CA LYS A 229 1.84 -13.18 26.85
C LYS A 229 2.89 -12.36 27.61
N ALA A 230 3.08 -11.09 27.26
CA ALA A 230 3.98 -10.20 27.99
C ALA A 230 3.53 -9.94 29.44
N SER A 231 2.23 -10.01 29.71
CA SER A 231 1.62 -9.96 31.04
C SER A 231 1.56 -11.33 31.75
N MET A 232 2.19 -12.37 31.19
CA MET A 232 2.17 -13.76 31.69
C MET A 232 0.77 -14.40 31.73
N GLU A 233 -0.19 -13.90 30.95
CA GLU A 233 -1.54 -14.44 30.80
C GLU A 233 -1.60 -15.41 29.61
N TYR A 234 -0.88 -16.53 29.70
CA TYR A 234 -0.73 -17.52 28.64
C TYR A 234 -2.03 -18.15 28.16
N GLY A 235 -3.01 -18.37 29.04
CA GLY A 235 -4.33 -18.87 28.66
C GLY A 235 -5.10 -17.92 27.75
N ILE A 236 -5.03 -16.61 28.06
CA ILE A 236 -5.63 -15.53 27.26
C ILE A 236 -4.86 -15.31 25.96
N ALA A 237 -3.53 -15.38 26.04
CA ALA A 237 -2.66 -15.24 24.88
C ALA A 237 -2.97 -16.31 23.83
N LEU A 238 -3.02 -17.59 24.26
CA LEU A 238 -3.28 -18.71 23.37
C LEU A 238 -4.69 -18.64 22.76
N SER A 239 -5.70 -18.28 23.55
CA SER A 239 -7.07 -18.07 23.04
C SER A 239 -7.14 -17.01 21.93
N ASN A 240 -6.41 -15.90 22.07
CA ASN A 240 -6.30 -14.89 21.02
C ASN A 240 -5.53 -15.40 19.79
N PHE A 241 -4.38 -16.06 19.99
CA PHE A 241 -3.59 -16.57 18.86
C PHE A 241 -4.35 -17.63 18.05
N GLU A 242 -5.04 -18.56 18.70
CA GLU A 242 -5.84 -19.60 18.04
C GLU A 242 -7.01 -18.99 17.24
N ASN A 243 -7.70 -17.99 17.81
CA ASN A 243 -8.75 -17.29 17.09
C ASN A 243 -8.21 -16.50 15.89
N GLY A 244 -7.08 -15.79 16.05
CA GLY A 244 -6.41 -15.11 14.95
C GLY A 244 -5.99 -16.08 13.84
N LEU A 245 -5.47 -17.25 14.20
CA LEU A 245 -5.05 -18.28 13.27
C LEU A 245 -6.23 -18.83 12.47
N GLN A 246 -7.37 -19.08 13.12
CA GLN A 246 -8.59 -19.53 12.45
C GLN A 246 -9.08 -18.51 11.40
N ILE A 247 -9.06 -17.23 11.74
CA ILE A 247 -9.42 -16.14 10.81
C ILE A 247 -8.45 -16.10 9.62
N ALA A 248 -7.15 -16.20 9.88
CA ALA A 248 -6.11 -16.17 8.85
C ALA A 248 -6.16 -17.40 7.91
N GLN A 249 -6.55 -18.57 8.41
CA GLN A 249 -6.69 -19.81 7.63
C GLN A 249 -7.92 -19.86 6.74
N GLY A 250 -8.94 -19.04 7.01
CA GLY A 250 -10.23 -19.06 6.33
C GLY A 250 -10.21 -18.72 4.83
N SER A 251 -9.05 -18.55 4.19
CA SER A 251 -8.97 -18.26 2.75
C SER A 251 -7.98 -19.13 2.01
N LYS A 252 -8.49 -20.04 1.19
CA LYS A 252 -7.78 -20.49 -0.01
C LYS A 252 -8.07 -19.46 -1.09
N ASP A 253 -7.04 -18.75 -1.54
CA ASP A 253 -7.05 -17.77 -2.64
C ASP A 253 -8.07 -16.62 -2.55
N SER A 254 -7.64 -15.48 -1.99
CA SER A 254 -8.44 -14.22 -2.04
C SER A 254 -8.56 -13.58 -3.42
N GLY A 255 -8.12 -14.24 -4.51
CA GLY A 255 -8.31 -13.75 -5.88
C GLY A 255 -7.65 -12.42 -6.23
N VAL A 256 -6.83 -11.86 -5.33
CA VAL A 256 -6.19 -10.53 -5.47
C VAL A 256 -4.73 -10.64 -5.86
N ALA A 257 -4.42 -11.40 -6.91
CA ALA A 257 -3.03 -11.58 -7.37
C ALA A 257 -2.33 -10.24 -7.69
N TYR A 258 -3.08 -9.26 -8.17
CA TYR A 258 -2.61 -7.90 -8.48
C TYR A 258 -2.28 -7.04 -7.24
N ALA A 259 -2.65 -7.48 -6.03
CA ALA A 259 -2.35 -6.79 -4.78
C ALA A 259 -1.34 -7.58 -3.93
N SER A 260 -0.13 -7.78 -4.47
CA SER A 260 0.93 -8.63 -3.92
C SER A 260 1.26 -8.34 -2.46
N GLN A 261 1.38 -7.06 -2.08
CA GLN A 261 1.67 -6.64 -0.70
C GLN A 261 0.60 -7.09 0.30
N ILE A 262 -0.68 -7.11 -0.09
CA ILE A 262 -1.79 -7.53 0.77
C ILE A 262 -1.76 -9.06 0.95
N ASN A 263 -1.45 -9.79 -0.11
CA ASN A 263 -1.23 -11.23 -0.04
C ASN A 263 -0.03 -11.57 0.85
N PHE A 264 1.06 -10.83 0.72
CA PHE A 264 2.26 -10.99 1.55
C PHE A 264 1.94 -10.75 3.03
N ALA A 265 1.25 -9.65 3.35
CA ALA A 265 0.83 -9.34 4.72
C ALA A 265 -0.05 -10.45 5.33
N ASN A 266 -1.01 -10.98 4.56
CA ASN A 266 -1.86 -12.10 4.98
C ASN A 266 -1.05 -13.39 5.24
N LYS A 267 -0.10 -13.72 4.34
CA LYS A 267 0.78 -14.89 4.53
C LYS A 267 1.69 -14.71 5.74
N PHE A 268 2.22 -13.51 5.94
CA PHE A 268 3.09 -13.17 7.06
C PHE A 268 2.36 -13.36 8.39
N ILE A 269 1.17 -12.76 8.54
CA ILE A 269 0.42 -12.88 9.81
C ILE A 269 -0.03 -14.33 10.06
N LEU A 270 -0.39 -15.08 9.02
CA LEU A 270 -0.71 -16.51 9.14
C LEU A 270 0.46 -17.31 9.71
N ASN A 271 1.66 -17.11 9.19
CA ASN A 271 2.86 -17.82 9.66
C ASN A 271 3.23 -17.39 11.08
N ALA A 272 3.24 -16.08 11.37
CA ALA A 272 3.50 -15.57 12.72
C ALA A 272 2.53 -16.14 13.76
N LEU A 273 1.24 -16.28 13.41
CA LEU A 273 0.25 -16.90 14.28
C LEU A 273 0.48 -18.40 14.48
N LYS A 274 0.87 -19.15 13.45
CA LYS A 274 1.23 -20.58 13.59
C LYS A 274 2.39 -20.77 14.57
N ASP A 275 3.41 -19.92 14.46
CA ASP A 275 4.59 -19.98 15.31
C ASP A 275 4.23 -19.64 16.76
N GLU A 276 3.51 -18.53 16.99
CA GLU A 276 3.10 -18.13 18.35
C GLU A 276 2.13 -19.12 19.01
N VAL A 277 1.18 -19.71 18.25
CA VAL A 277 0.31 -20.78 18.79
C VAL A 277 1.17 -21.96 19.26
N THR A 278 2.15 -22.38 18.45
CA THR A 278 3.00 -23.53 18.77
C THR A 278 3.82 -23.27 20.03
N VAL A 279 4.51 -22.12 20.08
CA VAL A 279 5.36 -21.74 21.21
C VAL A 279 4.52 -21.53 22.47
N CYS A 280 3.48 -20.70 22.40
CA CYS A 280 2.65 -20.34 23.56
C CYS A 280 1.92 -21.56 24.13
N ARG A 281 1.45 -22.49 23.27
CA ARG A 281 0.84 -23.75 23.72
C ARG A 281 1.82 -24.63 24.48
N GLN A 282 3.05 -24.76 24.00
CA GLN A 282 4.08 -25.55 24.67
C GLN A 282 4.48 -24.95 26.03
N GLU A 283 4.67 -23.63 26.08
CA GLU A 283 4.95 -22.90 27.32
C GLU A 283 3.80 -23.04 28.32
N ASN A 284 2.56 -22.85 27.88
CA ASN A 284 1.39 -23.00 28.75
C ASN A 284 1.24 -24.44 29.25
N LYS A 285 1.45 -25.45 28.40
CA LYS A 285 1.33 -26.86 28.80
C LYS A 285 2.40 -27.28 29.81
N ASN A 286 3.63 -26.79 29.67
CA ASN A 286 4.75 -27.30 30.45
C ASN A 286 5.05 -26.48 31.71
N ILE A 287 4.73 -25.18 31.70
CA ILE A 287 5.14 -24.24 32.73
C ILE A 287 3.93 -23.66 33.45
N TYR A 288 3.02 -23.01 32.72
CA TYR A 288 2.02 -22.13 33.34
C TYR A 288 0.68 -22.80 33.66
N ASN A 289 0.32 -23.85 32.93
CA ASN A 289 -0.91 -24.64 33.07
C ASN A 289 -2.20 -23.81 33.20
N GLN A 290 -2.28 -22.68 32.51
CA GLN A 290 -3.44 -21.79 32.57
C GLN A 290 -4.59 -22.31 31.70
N TYR A 291 -5.83 -22.10 32.15
CA TYR A 291 -7.03 -22.41 31.38
C TYR A 291 -7.07 -21.60 30.08
N VAL A 292 -7.40 -22.27 28.98
CA VAL A 292 -7.52 -21.66 27.64
C VAL A 292 -9.00 -21.60 27.28
N SER A 293 -9.57 -20.40 27.26
CA SER A 293 -10.96 -20.21 26.87
C SER A 293 -11.14 -20.49 25.37
N PRO A 294 -12.19 -21.23 24.95
CA PRO A 294 -12.51 -21.42 23.54
C PRO A 294 -13.02 -20.14 22.87
N THR A 295 -13.48 -19.16 23.67
CA THR A 295 -13.89 -17.85 23.18
C THR A 295 -12.87 -16.81 23.64
N PRO A 296 -12.24 -16.08 22.71
CA PRO A 296 -11.28 -15.05 23.08
C PRO A 296 -11.98 -13.87 23.75
N PRO A 297 -11.26 -13.07 24.56
CA PRO A 297 -11.80 -11.84 25.11
C PRO A 297 -12.36 -10.90 24.02
N ASN A 298 -13.29 -10.05 24.43
CA ASN A 298 -13.81 -9.00 23.56
C ASN A 298 -12.68 -8.08 23.08
N LEU A 299 -12.80 -7.61 21.84
CA LEU A 299 -11.87 -6.61 21.31
C LEU A 299 -12.00 -5.30 22.11
N PRO A 300 -10.91 -4.54 22.26
CA PRO A 300 -10.97 -3.23 22.88
C PRO A 300 -11.86 -2.28 22.07
N LYS A 301 -12.32 -1.20 22.71
CA LYS A 301 -13.01 -0.12 22.00
C LYS A 301 -12.08 0.48 20.94
N PRO A 302 -12.62 0.89 19.78
CA PRO A 302 -11.85 1.60 18.76
C PRO A 302 -11.24 2.88 19.33
N SER A 303 -10.07 3.26 18.83
CA SER A 303 -9.55 4.61 19.04
C SER A 303 -10.42 5.65 18.32
N ALA A 304 -10.21 6.93 18.66
CA ALA A 304 -10.72 8.02 17.84
C ALA A 304 -10.18 7.94 16.40
N PRO A 305 -10.90 8.51 15.40
CA PRO A 305 -10.41 8.63 14.04
C PRO A 305 -9.07 9.37 13.95
N ALA A 306 -8.31 9.10 12.89
CA ALA A 306 -7.04 9.75 12.67
C ALA A 306 -7.17 11.27 12.50
N ASN A 307 -6.28 12.01 13.17
CA ASN A 307 -6.23 13.46 13.09
C ASN A 307 -5.35 13.92 11.92
N VAL A 308 -5.86 13.69 10.71
CA VAL A 308 -5.32 14.25 9.46
C VAL A 308 -6.23 15.40 9.04
N GLY A 309 -5.73 16.63 9.16
CA GLY A 309 -6.48 17.82 8.73
C GLY A 309 -6.70 17.84 7.22
N VAL A 310 -7.64 18.65 6.75
CA VAL A 310 -7.86 18.87 5.31
C VAL A 310 -6.77 19.77 4.78
N GLY A 311 -6.16 19.38 3.66
CA GLY A 311 -5.10 20.15 3.02
C GLY A 311 -5.61 21.43 2.37
N ARG A 312 -4.75 22.10 1.61
CA ARG A 312 -5.15 23.32 0.89
C ARG A 312 -6.26 22.99 -0.13
N PRO A 313 -7.40 23.70 -0.13
CA PRO A 313 -8.47 23.51 -1.11
C PRO A 313 -7.94 23.56 -2.54
N LEU A 314 -8.54 22.76 -3.44
CA LEU A 314 -8.14 22.72 -4.85
C LEU A 314 -8.80 23.86 -5.65
N PHE A 315 -10.00 24.27 -5.26
CA PHE A 315 -10.68 25.41 -5.83
C PHE A 315 -10.42 26.64 -4.96
N ASN A 316 -10.07 27.76 -5.59
CA ASN A 316 -10.15 29.04 -4.91
C ASN A 316 -11.63 29.31 -4.63
N ASN A 317 -11.97 29.79 -3.42
CA ASN A 317 -13.32 30.23 -3.07
C ASN A 317 -13.77 31.39 -3.98
N MET A 318 -14.08 31.13 -5.24
CA MET A 318 -14.84 32.02 -6.10
C MET A 318 -16.31 31.76 -5.80
N GLY A 319 -16.80 32.46 -4.76
CA GLY A 319 -18.20 32.41 -4.35
C GLY A 319 -18.42 31.54 -3.13
N SER A 320 -18.11 32.07 -1.95
CA SER A 320 -18.92 31.80 -0.78
C SER A 320 -20.38 32.12 -1.13
N ILE A 321 -21.20 31.10 -1.43
CA ILE A 321 -22.59 31.17 -1.03
C ILE A 321 -22.52 31.19 0.49
N ALA A 322 -22.71 32.38 1.06
CA ALA A 322 -22.86 32.55 2.49
C ALA A 322 -24.02 31.66 2.93
N MET A 323 -23.72 30.46 3.43
CA MET A 323 -24.58 29.85 4.42
C MET A 323 -24.33 30.64 5.70
N THR A 324 -25.21 31.61 5.93
CA THR A 324 -25.40 32.25 7.23
C THR A 324 -25.36 31.18 8.30
N THR A 325 -24.31 31.21 9.12
CA THR A 325 -24.16 30.42 10.33
C THR A 325 -25.26 30.82 11.30
N ASN A 326 -26.40 30.15 11.23
CA ASN A 326 -27.27 30.03 12.39
C ASN A 326 -26.74 28.88 13.23
N ASN A 327 -26.14 29.25 14.36
CA ASN A 327 -25.88 28.39 15.50
C ASN A 327 -27.05 27.44 15.77
N ILE A 328 -26.85 26.14 15.62
CA ILE A 328 -27.61 25.10 16.35
C ILE A 328 -26.63 24.00 16.77
N PRO A 329 -26.73 23.47 18.01
CA PRO A 329 -25.66 22.72 18.64
C PRO A 329 -25.61 21.25 18.21
N ASN A 330 -24.38 20.74 18.27
CA ASN A 330 -23.98 19.34 18.35
C ASN A 330 -25.04 18.41 18.99
N PRO A 331 -25.57 17.40 18.28
CA PRO A 331 -26.19 16.25 18.91
C PRO A 331 -25.15 15.14 19.08
N GLN A 332 -24.94 14.82 20.35
CA GLN A 332 -24.23 13.65 20.83
C GLN A 332 -24.73 12.36 20.17
N ASN A 333 -23.78 11.44 19.97
CA ASN A 333 -23.91 9.99 20.09
C ASN A 333 -25.29 9.49 20.59
N ASN A 334 -25.97 8.71 19.75
CA ASN A 334 -26.79 7.60 20.20
C ASN A 334 -26.96 6.58 19.07
N TYR A 335 -26.09 5.57 19.04
CA TYR A 335 -26.37 4.31 18.35
C TYR A 335 -26.88 3.32 19.39
N ALA A 336 -28.21 3.18 19.48
CA ALA A 336 -28.86 2.09 20.17
C ALA A 336 -30.11 1.65 19.38
N HIS A 337 -30.09 0.38 18.97
CA HIS A 337 -31.19 -0.54 18.65
C HIS A 337 -32.46 -0.04 17.93
N HIS A 338 -32.72 -0.59 16.74
CA HIS A 338 -33.84 -1.53 16.58
C HIS A 338 -33.69 -2.44 15.35
N ASN A 339 -33.86 -3.75 15.57
CA ASN A 339 -34.03 -4.78 14.55
C ASN A 339 -35.43 -4.68 13.94
N GLN A 340 -35.54 -4.99 12.65
CA GLN A 340 -36.49 -5.96 12.08
C GLN A 340 -36.44 -5.87 10.55
N PHE A 341 -35.92 -6.89 9.88
CA PHE A 341 -36.40 -7.22 8.55
C PHE A 341 -36.51 -8.74 8.39
N THR A 342 -37.72 -9.10 7.97
CA THR A 342 -38.27 -10.41 7.69
C THR A 342 -37.54 -11.13 6.56
N SER A 343 -37.41 -12.43 6.73
CA SER A 343 -36.94 -13.41 5.77
C SER A 343 -37.84 -13.50 4.54
N THR A 344 -37.27 -13.41 3.35
CA THR A 344 -37.82 -14.03 2.14
C THR A 344 -36.71 -14.70 1.35
N THR A 345 -36.74 -16.03 1.35
CA THR A 345 -36.06 -16.96 0.47
C THR A 345 -36.45 -16.72 -0.99
N VAL A 346 -35.47 -16.51 -1.88
CA VAL A 346 -35.64 -16.76 -3.32
C VAL A 346 -34.37 -17.41 -3.88
N SER A 347 -34.61 -18.50 -4.59
CA SER A 347 -33.71 -19.48 -5.18
C SER A 347 -32.84 -18.92 -6.31
N ALA A 348 -31.67 -19.54 -6.51
CA ALA A 348 -30.74 -19.31 -7.61
C ALA A 348 -31.33 -19.67 -8.98
N PRO A 349 -30.74 -19.11 -10.06
CA PRO A 349 -30.34 -19.96 -11.17
C PRO A 349 -28.86 -19.83 -11.53
N LEU A 350 -28.29 -21.00 -11.84
CA LEU A 350 -27.01 -21.23 -12.47
C LEU A 350 -26.94 -20.58 -13.86
N GLY A 351 -25.81 -19.95 -14.16
CA GLY A 351 -25.45 -19.47 -15.49
C GLY A 351 -23.94 -19.37 -15.61
N GLN A 352 -23.31 -20.45 -16.09
CA GLN A 352 -21.91 -20.51 -16.45
C GLN A 352 -21.61 -19.59 -17.65
N GLY A 353 -20.56 -18.78 -17.54
CA GLY A 353 -19.94 -18.06 -18.65
C GLY A 353 -18.44 -17.99 -18.39
N GLY A 354 -17.69 -18.90 -19.00
CA GLY A 354 -16.24 -19.04 -18.82
C GLY A 354 -15.45 -17.94 -19.52
N TYR A 355 -14.36 -17.51 -18.88
CA TYR A 355 -13.26 -16.84 -19.55
C TYR A 355 -12.23 -17.89 -19.99
N PRO A 356 -11.62 -17.76 -21.19
CA PRO A 356 -10.60 -18.69 -21.63
C PRO A 356 -9.32 -18.52 -20.82
N SER A 357 -8.91 -19.62 -20.18
CA SER A 357 -7.59 -19.84 -19.61
C SER A 357 -6.56 -19.85 -20.74
N LEU A 358 -5.63 -18.90 -20.72
CA LEU A 358 -4.35 -19.07 -21.40
C LEU A 358 -3.47 -19.96 -20.53
N ASN A 359 -3.46 -21.25 -20.89
CA ASN A 359 -2.48 -22.21 -20.44
C ASN A 359 -1.06 -21.67 -20.71
N ASN A 360 -0.23 -21.64 -19.68
CA ASN A 360 1.17 -21.98 -19.87
C ASN A 360 1.57 -23.00 -18.81
N THR A 361 1.74 -24.22 -19.29
CA THR A 361 2.10 -25.40 -18.52
C THR A 361 3.60 -25.40 -18.23
N SER A 362 3.94 -25.95 -17.07
CA SER A 362 5.20 -26.65 -16.76
C SER A 362 6.39 -25.83 -16.25
N LEU A 363 6.51 -25.73 -14.93
CA LEU A 363 7.70 -26.19 -14.18
C LEU A 363 7.38 -26.24 -12.67
N ASN A 364 6.73 -27.33 -12.26
CA ASN A 364 6.73 -27.79 -10.87
C ASN A 364 7.93 -28.71 -10.68
N ASN A 365 8.84 -28.32 -9.80
CA ASN A 365 9.48 -29.16 -8.77
C ASN A 365 10.70 -28.40 -8.25
N PHE A 366 10.69 -28.00 -6.98
CA PHE A 366 11.79 -28.20 -6.05
C PHE A 366 11.29 -27.85 -4.64
N GLN A 367 11.06 -28.89 -3.84
CA GLN A 367 10.96 -28.80 -2.39
C GLN A 367 12.36 -28.47 -1.84
N GLY A 368 12.43 -27.51 -0.92
CA GLY A 368 13.65 -27.12 -0.23
C GLY A 368 13.36 -26.08 0.84
N THR A 369 12.82 -26.54 1.97
CA THR A 369 12.63 -25.76 3.20
C THR A 369 13.96 -25.42 3.84
N GLN A 370 14.22 -24.15 4.17
CA GLN A 370 14.85 -23.73 5.45
C GLN A 370 14.38 -22.31 5.81
N ASN A 371 13.68 -22.21 6.94
CA ASN A 371 13.19 -20.99 7.59
C ASN A 371 14.25 -20.46 8.56
N LEU A 372 14.48 -19.14 8.62
CA LEU A 372 14.91 -18.40 9.83
C LEU A 372 14.51 -16.91 9.71
N PRO A 373 14.24 -16.19 10.83
CA PRO A 373 13.41 -14.98 10.92
C PRO A 373 14.22 -13.67 10.96
N PRO A 374 13.57 -12.48 10.98
CA PRO A 374 14.14 -11.30 11.61
C PRO A 374 13.50 -11.02 12.98
N ASN A 375 14.36 -10.95 13.99
CA ASN A 375 14.10 -10.51 15.35
C ASN A 375 13.86 -8.99 15.41
N SER A 376 12.99 -8.60 16.35
CA SER A 376 12.99 -7.33 17.07
C SER A 376 14.39 -6.99 17.60
N PHE A 377 14.91 -5.78 17.32
CA PHE A 377 16.12 -5.27 17.96
C PHE A 377 15.94 -3.88 18.57
N HIS A 378 16.43 -3.79 19.80
CA HIS A 378 16.56 -2.62 20.65
C HIS A 378 17.46 -1.54 20.04
N HIS A 379 17.10 -0.28 20.26
CA HIS A 379 17.98 0.87 20.05
C HIS A 379 19.07 0.92 21.13
N THR A 380 20.32 1.00 20.69
CA THR A 380 21.38 1.70 21.44
C THR A 380 22.09 2.62 20.46
N GLN A 381 22.04 3.93 20.70
CA GLN A 381 22.77 4.93 19.91
C GLN A 381 24.27 4.83 20.20
N ASN A 382 25.09 4.96 19.16
CA ASN A 382 26.38 5.64 19.27
C ASN A 382 26.76 6.30 17.94
N ASN A 383 27.06 7.59 18.06
CA ASN A 383 27.58 8.47 17.02
C ASN A 383 29.04 8.10 16.76
N LEU A 384 29.44 7.80 15.52
CA LEU A 384 30.83 7.90 15.08
C LEU A 384 30.90 8.22 13.58
N ASN A 385 31.54 9.35 13.30
CA ASN A 385 31.82 9.93 12.01
C ASN A 385 33.14 9.32 11.48
N THR A 386 33.12 8.63 10.34
CA THR A 386 34.34 8.36 9.55
C THR A 386 33.98 8.33 8.08
N GLY A 387 34.46 9.33 7.34
CA GLY A 387 34.32 9.41 5.89
C GLY A 387 35.34 8.55 5.14
N SER A 388 34.95 8.13 3.94
CA SER A 388 35.81 7.99 2.77
C SER A 388 34.97 7.64 1.54
N THR A 389 34.83 8.62 0.63
CA THR A 389 34.76 8.50 -0.84
C THR A 389 34.06 7.29 -1.47
N PHE A 390 32.80 7.47 -1.88
CA PHE A 390 32.21 6.98 -3.16
C PHE A 390 30.99 7.85 -3.52
N ASN A 391 31.23 9.14 -3.78
CA ASN A 391 30.21 10.04 -4.32
C ASN A 391 30.22 9.96 -5.85
N ASN A 392 29.41 9.07 -6.44
CA ASN A 392 28.80 9.21 -7.78
C ASN A 392 28.17 7.87 -8.23
N LEU A 393 26.95 7.54 -7.79
CA LEU A 393 26.18 6.44 -8.40
C LEU A 393 24.64 6.58 -8.31
N GLY A 394 24.10 7.75 -7.98
CA GLY A 394 22.65 7.93 -7.73
C GLY A 394 21.77 8.44 -8.89
N ASN A 395 22.29 8.67 -10.10
CA ASN A 395 21.60 9.56 -11.05
C ASN A 395 20.89 8.92 -12.27
N ASN A 396 20.82 7.60 -12.42
CA ASN A 396 20.37 6.99 -13.69
C ASN A 396 19.15 6.07 -13.65
N ILE A 397 18.25 6.24 -12.67
CA ILE A 397 16.95 5.51 -12.68
C ILE A 397 16.02 6.05 -13.80
N ASN A 398 16.28 7.26 -14.33
CA ASN A 398 15.51 7.91 -15.39
C ASN A 398 16.09 7.73 -16.81
N GLY A 399 17.11 6.89 -16.98
CA GLY A 399 17.75 6.67 -18.28
C GLY A 399 16.86 5.87 -19.24
N SER A 400 16.84 6.25 -20.51
CA SER A 400 16.21 5.47 -21.60
C SER A 400 17.01 4.21 -21.99
N THR A 401 18.04 3.88 -21.23
CA THR A 401 19.01 2.81 -21.50
C THR A 401 19.06 1.82 -20.34
N LEU A 402 19.28 0.56 -20.67
CA LEU A 402 19.45 -0.52 -19.70
C LEU A 402 20.80 -0.40 -18.98
N ASN A 403 20.81 -0.41 -17.64
CA ASN A 403 22.01 -0.22 -16.81
C ASN A 403 22.83 -1.52 -16.66
N VAL A 404 23.29 -2.08 -17.79
CA VAL A 404 24.05 -3.35 -17.80
C VAL A 404 25.37 -3.25 -17.02
N GLU A 405 26.03 -2.09 -17.03
CA GLU A 405 27.28 -1.89 -16.28
C GLU A 405 27.06 -1.90 -14.76
N GLU A 406 25.96 -1.30 -14.29
CA GLU A 406 25.59 -1.34 -12.86
C GLU A 406 25.30 -2.77 -12.42
N TRP A 407 24.61 -3.55 -13.25
CA TRP A 407 24.41 -4.98 -12.99
C TRP A 407 25.71 -5.77 -12.93
N LYS A 408 26.69 -5.47 -13.80
CA LYS A 408 28.03 -6.10 -13.71
C LYS A 408 28.72 -5.75 -12.39
N THR A 409 28.65 -4.49 -11.95
CA THR A 409 29.19 -4.06 -10.65
C THR A 409 28.56 -4.84 -9.51
N VAL A 410 27.24 -5.01 -9.52
CA VAL A 410 26.51 -5.81 -8.54
C VAL A 410 26.97 -7.28 -8.55
N CYS A 411 27.11 -7.90 -9.71
CA CYS A 411 27.62 -9.26 -9.85
C CYS A 411 29.06 -9.40 -9.32
N THR A 412 29.92 -8.42 -9.58
CA THR A 412 31.28 -8.37 -9.03
C THR A 412 31.26 -8.28 -7.51
N LEU A 413 30.48 -7.34 -6.95
CA LEU A 413 30.33 -7.19 -5.49
C LEU A 413 29.85 -8.49 -4.85
N LYS A 414 28.80 -9.13 -5.39
CA LYS A 414 28.31 -10.44 -4.93
C LYS A 414 29.44 -11.48 -4.88
N SER A 415 30.26 -11.57 -5.92
CA SER A 415 31.36 -12.55 -5.98
C SER A 415 32.44 -12.32 -4.92
N LEU A 416 32.63 -11.07 -4.48
CA LEU A 416 33.54 -10.69 -3.40
C LEU A 416 32.97 -10.95 -2.00
N LEU A 417 31.65 -10.85 -1.83
CA LEU A 417 30.98 -11.02 -0.53
C LEU A 417 30.91 -12.47 -0.07
N ALA A 418 30.68 -13.41 -1.00
CA ALA A 418 30.56 -14.85 -0.69
C ALA A 418 31.75 -15.41 0.14
N PRO A 419 33.03 -15.24 -0.27
CA PRO A 419 34.16 -15.74 0.50
C PRO A 419 34.33 -15.03 1.84
N ARG A 420 33.97 -13.74 1.94
CA ARG A 420 34.02 -12.97 3.19
C ARG A 420 32.99 -13.45 4.21
N ILE A 421 31.76 -13.74 3.76
CA ILE A 421 30.72 -14.35 4.59
C ILE A 421 31.18 -15.71 5.10
N GLN A 422 31.80 -16.53 4.24
CA GLN A 422 32.33 -17.83 4.64
C GLN A 422 33.42 -17.70 5.70
N TYR A 423 34.31 -16.71 5.58
CA TYR A 423 35.32 -16.39 6.60
C TYR A 423 34.68 -16.01 7.95
N VAL A 424 33.65 -15.15 7.94
CA VAL A 424 32.90 -14.76 9.15
C VAL A 424 32.18 -15.96 9.78
N MET A 425 31.64 -16.87 8.98
CA MET A 425 31.01 -18.11 9.46
C MET A 425 31.97 -19.07 10.15
N MET A 426 33.27 -19.00 9.82
CA MET A 426 34.33 -19.81 10.43
C MET A 426 34.99 -19.11 11.63
N ASN A 427 34.57 -17.90 12.00
CA ASN A 427 35.12 -17.16 13.12
C ASN A 427 34.86 -17.89 14.45
N GLN A 428 35.77 -17.79 15.43
CA GLN A 428 35.60 -18.44 16.74
C GLN A 428 34.49 -17.81 17.60
N ASN A 429 34.07 -16.58 17.29
CA ASN A 429 33.01 -15.87 18.01
C ASN A 429 31.61 -16.36 17.57
N PRO A 430 30.79 -16.95 18.46
CA PRO A 430 29.45 -17.46 18.11
C PRO A 430 28.51 -16.40 17.55
N LYS A 431 28.64 -15.13 17.97
CA LYS A 431 27.86 -14.00 17.46
C LYS A 431 28.18 -13.75 15.98
N PHE A 432 29.45 -13.82 15.61
CA PHE A 432 29.89 -13.61 14.22
C PHE A 432 29.49 -14.79 13.34
N GLN A 433 29.57 -16.03 13.85
CA GLN A 433 29.08 -17.20 13.14
C GLN A 433 27.58 -17.11 12.85
N ALA A 434 26.77 -16.65 13.81
CA ALA A 434 25.33 -16.48 13.64
C ALA A 434 25.01 -15.44 12.55
N ILE A 435 25.68 -14.28 12.59
CA ILE A 435 25.51 -13.22 11.58
C ILE A 435 26.01 -13.69 10.21
N GLY A 436 27.13 -14.41 10.14
CA GLY A 436 27.63 -15.00 8.89
C GLY A 436 26.63 -15.99 8.27
N ARG A 437 26.00 -16.85 9.08
CA ARG A 437 24.94 -17.77 8.61
C ARG A 437 23.71 -17.02 8.11
N GLU A 438 23.32 -15.95 8.79
CA GLU A 438 22.22 -15.08 8.36
C GLU A 438 22.52 -14.45 6.99
N LEU A 439 23.69 -13.82 6.83
CA LEU A 439 24.10 -13.20 5.57
C LEU A 439 24.22 -14.23 4.43
N SER A 440 24.73 -15.43 4.74
CA SER A 440 24.79 -16.54 3.77
C SER A 440 23.39 -16.96 3.31
N GLY A 441 22.43 -17.08 4.23
CA GLY A 441 21.04 -17.37 3.90
C GLY A 441 20.38 -16.27 3.05
N GLN A 442 20.68 -15.00 3.34
CA GLN A 442 20.21 -13.87 2.54
C GLN A 442 20.76 -13.93 1.11
N LEU A 443 22.05 -14.24 0.92
CA LEU A 443 22.67 -14.41 -0.40
C LEU A 443 22.07 -15.57 -1.21
N GLN A 444 21.74 -16.69 -0.55
CA GLN A 444 21.09 -17.82 -1.22
C GLN A 444 19.68 -17.46 -1.68
N PHE A 445 18.95 -16.68 -0.88
CA PHE A 445 17.60 -16.25 -1.22
C PHE A 445 17.57 -15.30 -2.43
N THR A 446 18.61 -14.48 -2.62
CA THR A 446 18.69 -13.56 -3.76
C THR A 446 19.09 -14.23 -5.07
N GLU A 447 19.57 -15.48 -5.09
CA GLU A 447 19.97 -16.17 -6.33
C GLU A 447 18.83 -16.34 -7.34
N ALA A 448 17.59 -16.52 -6.87
CA ALA A 448 16.43 -16.60 -7.75
C ALA A 448 16.13 -15.23 -8.39
N THR A 449 16.22 -14.16 -7.60
CA THR A 449 16.05 -12.78 -8.05
C THR A 449 17.16 -12.38 -9.03
N ASP A 450 18.42 -12.72 -8.75
CA ASP A 450 19.55 -12.41 -9.62
C ASP A 450 19.42 -13.12 -10.98
N ARG A 451 19.01 -14.39 -10.99
CA ARG A 451 18.72 -15.13 -12.22
C ARG A 451 17.59 -14.49 -13.01
N MET A 452 16.56 -14.00 -12.32
CA MET A 452 15.46 -13.27 -12.96
C MET A 452 15.97 -11.96 -13.58
N ILE A 453 16.81 -11.19 -12.88
CA ILE A 453 17.40 -9.94 -13.39
C ILE A 453 18.27 -10.23 -14.62
N GLN A 454 19.17 -11.21 -14.54
CA GLN A 454 20.02 -11.60 -15.67
C GLN A 454 19.18 -12.07 -16.87
N THR A 455 18.16 -12.91 -16.63
CA THR A 455 17.26 -13.39 -17.69
C THR A 455 16.48 -12.24 -18.32
N ALA A 456 16.06 -11.25 -17.52
CA ALA A 456 15.38 -10.05 -18.00
C ALA A 456 16.32 -9.17 -18.86
N ILE A 457 17.58 -9.01 -18.46
CA ILE A 457 18.61 -8.32 -19.24
C ILE A 457 18.87 -9.04 -20.56
N ASP A 458 19.10 -10.35 -20.54
CA ASP A 458 19.46 -11.14 -21.72
C ASP A 458 18.33 -11.20 -22.77
N ASN A 459 17.08 -11.10 -22.31
CA ASN A 459 15.90 -11.24 -23.17
C ASN A 459 15.14 -9.93 -23.40
N PHE A 460 15.64 -8.78 -22.92
CA PHE A 460 14.89 -7.52 -22.99
C PHE A 460 14.53 -7.11 -24.42
N SER A 461 15.37 -7.43 -25.40
CA SER A 461 15.14 -7.18 -26.83
C SER A 461 14.18 -8.18 -27.50
N LYS A 462 13.87 -9.29 -26.82
CA LYS A 462 13.08 -10.42 -27.34
C LYS A 462 11.70 -10.54 -26.71
N ILE A 463 11.44 -9.86 -25.60
CA ILE A 463 10.18 -9.94 -24.86
C ILE A 463 9.39 -8.62 -25.03
N PRO A 464 8.32 -8.60 -25.84
CA PRO A 464 7.44 -7.44 -25.95
C PRO A 464 6.80 -7.13 -24.59
N GLY A 465 6.93 -5.88 -24.12
CA GLY A 465 6.29 -5.41 -22.89
C GLY A 465 7.14 -5.45 -21.62
N LEU A 466 8.38 -5.95 -21.68
CA LEU A 466 9.33 -5.82 -20.56
C LEU A 466 9.90 -4.40 -20.52
N SER A 467 9.58 -3.65 -19.46
CA SER A 467 10.00 -2.25 -19.32
C SER A 467 11.46 -2.15 -18.87
N ILE A 468 12.28 -1.37 -19.58
CA ILE A 468 13.66 -1.01 -19.19
C ILE A 468 13.69 -0.44 -17.76
N PHE A 469 12.67 0.34 -17.39
CA PHE A 469 12.53 0.88 -16.04
C PHE A 469 12.37 -0.22 -14.98
N ALA A 470 11.61 -1.27 -15.27
CA ALA A 470 11.44 -2.38 -14.33
C ALA A 470 12.76 -3.14 -14.11
N ILE A 471 13.53 -3.35 -15.19
CA ILE A 471 14.84 -4.02 -15.09
C ILE A 471 15.83 -3.15 -14.30
N ASN A 472 15.91 -1.85 -14.61
CA ASN A 472 16.77 -0.91 -13.88
C ASN A 472 16.35 -0.79 -12.40
N SER A 473 15.06 -0.84 -12.09
CA SER A 473 14.57 -0.86 -10.73
C SER A 473 15.02 -2.11 -9.97
N PHE A 474 14.99 -3.29 -10.60
CA PHE A 474 15.50 -4.51 -9.97
C PHE A 474 17.03 -4.49 -9.79
N ILE A 475 17.78 -3.95 -10.74
CA ILE A 475 19.24 -3.76 -10.63
C ILE A 475 19.55 -2.87 -9.43
N TYR A 476 18.84 -1.75 -9.30
CA TYR A 476 19.01 -0.81 -8.18
C TYR A 476 18.70 -1.45 -6.81
N GLN A 477 17.64 -2.26 -6.73
CA GLN A 477 17.30 -2.98 -5.50
C GLN A 477 18.36 -4.02 -5.13
N ALA A 478 18.95 -4.70 -6.13
CA ALA A 478 20.05 -5.62 -5.90
C ALA A 478 21.31 -4.86 -5.41
N ASP A 479 21.62 -3.71 -6.01
CA ASP A 479 22.73 -2.85 -5.59
C ASP A 479 22.61 -2.41 -4.13
N ILE A 480 21.46 -1.88 -3.71
CA ILE A 480 21.20 -1.52 -2.30
C ILE A 480 21.44 -2.72 -1.37
N PHE A 481 20.90 -3.88 -1.74
CA PHE A 481 21.03 -5.08 -0.93
C PHE A 481 22.50 -5.49 -0.76
N TYR A 482 23.27 -5.60 -1.85
CA TYR A 482 24.65 -6.07 -1.77
C TYR A 482 25.58 -5.06 -1.08
N ASN A 483 25.36 -3.75 -1.26
CA ASN A 483 26.07 -2.72 -0.49
C ASN A 483 25.74 -2.81 1.02
N SER A 484 24.48 -3.07 1.40
CA SER A 484 24.13 -3.29 2.80
C SER A 484 24.79 -4.53 3.40
N VAL A 485 25.00 -5.59 2.61
CA VAL A 485 25.71 -6.79 3.07
C VAL A 485 27.19 -6.47 3.25
N GLU A 486 27.79 -5.73 2.32
CA GLU A 486 29.18 -5.29 2.41
C GLU A 486 29.45 -4.46 3.66
N GLU A 487 28.58 -3.48 3.96
CA GLU A 487 28.70 -2.64 5.15
C GLU A 487 28.68 -3.47 6.43
N LYS A 488 27.76 -4.44 6.54
CA LYS A 488 27.69 -5.36 7.69
C LYS A 488 28.95 -6.20 7.83
N LEU A 489 29.52 -6.70 6.72
CA LEU A 489 30.79 -7.44 6.75
C LEU A 489 31.95 -6.54 7.18
N ASN A 490 32.04 -5.31 6.67
CA ASN A 490 33.05 -4.33 7.08
C ASN A 490 33.01 -4.08 8.59
N MET A 491 31.81 -3.99 9.19
CA MET A 491 31.65 -3.82 10.63
C MET A 491 32.11 -5.05 11.44
N LEU A 492 31.87 -6.27 10.94
CA LEU A 492 32.30 -7.51 11.58
C LEU A 492 33.81 -7.69 11.50
N GLU A 493 34.40 -7.42 10.34
CA GLU A 493 35.85 -7.54 10.10
C GLU A 493 36.66 -6.50 10.88
N THR A 494 36.06 -5.34 11.18
CA THR A 494 36.69 -4.28 11.99
C THR A 494 36.40 -4.40 13.49
N ASN A 495 35.73 -5.47 13.95
CA ASN A 495 35.30 -5.68 15.34
C ASN A 495 34.47 -4.52 15.94
N ARG A 496 33.68 -3.82 15.12
CA ARG A 496 32.85 -2.67 15.54
C ARG A 496 31.42 -3.06 15.98
N ILE A 497 31.15 -4.33 16.33
CA ILE A 497 29.80 -4.90 16.61
C ILE A 497 29.61 -5.51 18.00
#